data_AF-A0A936LCY0-F1
#
_entry.id   AF-A0A936LCY0-F1
#
_cell.length_a   1.000
_cell.length_b   1.000
_cell.length_c   1.000
_cell.angle_alpha   90.00
_cell.angle_beta   90.00
_cell.angle_gamma   90.00
#
_symmetry.space_group_name_H-M   'P 1'
#
loop_
_entity.id
_entity.type
_entity.pdbx_description
1 polymer ?
#
loop_
_entity_poly.entity_id
_entity_poly.type
_entity_poly.pdbx_seq_one_letter_code
_entity_poly.pdbx_strand_id
1 'polypeptide(L)'
;MVETVTEHPAFAGTRTDCVVDAGDLILDSDAGGVLPEGTYDFANAVDLGAVYTSRITGRIKVLGENVDNLVKHWARLADVENLSGAEPGQYNAWLELRTTDDDPAGTPTWSAWRPLVIGDVTARAYEFRAQLRSTSTAVTPRIDELSATVDMPDRTDGAHDVACPAGGVAIAFSPAFRATPAIAVSGQDMATGDVVEVTGQSAGGFTVRFKNSAGAGVARTFDWVARGYGHQQAA
;
A
#
# COMPACT_ATOMS: atom_id res chain seq x y z
N MET A 1 -8.38 3.71 -2.42
CA MET A 1 -7.47 4.56 -1.61
C MET A 1 -6.06 4.19 -1.98
N VAL A 2 -5.21 5.17 -2.26
CA VAL A 2 -3.80 4.93 -2.60
C VAL A 2 -2.94 5.49 -1.47
N GLU A 3 -2.05 4.66 -0.95
CA GLU A 3 -1.02 5.06 0.01
C GLU A 3 0.36 4.72 -0.56
N THR A 4 1.27 5.68 -0.56
CA THR A 4 2.64 5.50 -1.06
C THR A 4 3.62 5.83 0.05
N VAL A 5 4.49 4.88 0.36
CA VAL A 5 5.64 5.07 1.24
C VAL A 5 6.86 5.33 0.38
N THR A 6 7.46 6.50 0.55
CA THR A 6 8.63 6.96 -0.19
C THR A 6 9.78 7.16 0.79
N GLU A 7 10.88 6.46 0.53
CA GLU A 7 12.04 6.45 1.44
C GLU A 7 13.16 7.38 0.96
N HIS A 8 13.28 7.59 -0.34
CA HIS A 8 14.24 8.55 -0.90
C HIS A 8 13.80 10.01 -0.65
N PRO A 9 14.73 10.97 -0.51
CA PRO A 9 16.19 10.81 -0.47
C PRO A 9 16.75 10.59 0.95
N ALA A 10 15.89 10.59 1.97
CA ALA A 10 16.33 10.58 3.36
C ALA A 10 16.77 9.19 3.83
N PHE A 11 16.16 8.13 3.29
CA PHE A 11 16.30 6.75 3.70
C PHE A 11 16.31 6.62 5.23
N ALA A 12 15.24 7.11 5.86
CA ALA A 12 15.11 7.28 7.31
C ALA A 12 14.87 5.96 8.08
N GLY A 13 14.72 4.85 7.35
CA GLY A 13 14.52 3.52 7.88
C GLY A 13 15.77 2.91 8.50
N THR A 14 15.64 1.63 8.89
CA THR A 14 16.72 0.90 9.53
C THR A 14 17.68 0.37 8.47
N ARG A 15 18.97 0.68 8.64
CA ARG A 15 20.04 0.30 7.73
C ARG A 15 20.93 -0.73 8.40
N THR A 16 21.17 -1.85 7.72
CA THR A 16 22.14 -2.87 8.12
C THR A 16 23.10 -3.07 6.97
N ASP A 17 24.39 -2.84 7.20
CA ASP A 17 25.44 -2.96 6.16
C ASP A 17 25.19 -2.09 4.92
N CYS A 18 24.44 -1.00 5.11
CA CYS A 18 24.13 0.01 4.11
C CYS A 18 24.31 1.42 4.67
N VAL A 19 24.71 2.35 3.82
CA VAL A 19 24.87 3.77 4.16
C VAL A 19 24.20 4.64 3.12
N VAL A 20 23.81 5.85 3.53
CA VAL A 20 23.27 6.86 2.61
C VAL A 20 24.42 7.76 2.20
N ASP A 21 24.73 7.79 0.91
CA ASP A 21 25.73 8.68 0.34
C ASP A 21 25.06 9.65 -0.65
N ALA A 22 25.28 10.95 -0.45
CA ALA A 22 24.69 12.03 -1.24
C ALA A 22 23.15 11.97 -1.47
N GLY A 23 22.42 11.24 -0.61
CA GLY A 23 20.97 11.07 -0.72
C GLY A 23 20.52 9.78 -1.42
N ASP A 24 21.45 8.88 -1.73
CA ASP A 24 21.21 7.58 -2.34
C ASP A 24 21.69 6.46 -1.41
N LEU A 25 21.04 5.29 -1.46
CA LEU A 25 21.38 4.17 -0.58
C LEU A 25 22.38 3.22 -1.27
N ILE A 26 23.52 3.00 -0.63
CA ILE A 26 24.60 2.11 -1.08
C ILE A 26 24.96 1.07 -0.02
N LEU A 27 25.66 0.01 -0.43
CA LEU A 27 26.29 -0.92 0.52
C LEU A 27 27.43 -0.21 1.25
N ASP A 28 27.58 -0.51 2.54
CA ASP A 28 28.73 -0.04 3.31
C ASP A 28 30.01 -0.75 2.83
N SER A 29 31.17 -0.23 3.23
CA SER A 29 32.47 -0.77 2.84
C SER A 29 33.39 -0.91 4.05
N ASP A 30 34.21 -1.96 4.05
CA ASP A 30 35.21 -2.22 5.08
C ASP A 30 36.63 -2.26 4.50
N ALA A 31 37.61 -2.71 5.29
CA ALA A 31 39.00 -2.82 4.84
C ALA A 31 39.22 -3.77 3.64
N GLY A 32 38.23 -4.63 3.33
CA GLY A 32 38.20 -5.55 2.20
C GLY A 32 37.42 -5.03 0.99
N GLY A 33 36.79 -3.86 1.07
CA GLY A 33 36.00 -3.26 0.00
C GLY A 33 34.50 -3.22 0.32
N VAL A 34 33.66 -3.12 -0.72
CA VAL A 34 32.20 -3.09 -0.59
C VAL A 34 31.69 -4.41 0.00
N LEU A 35 30.79 -4.32 0.99
CA LEU A 35 30.16 -5.48 1.61
C LEU A 35 29.32 -6.26 0.58
N PRO A 36 29.21 -7.60 0.70
CA PRO A 36 28.53 -8.41 -0.31
C PRO A 36 27.00 -8.28 -0.26
N GLU A 37 26.43 -7.96 0.90
CA GLU A 37 24.99 -7.90 1.13
C GLU A 37 24.66 -6.79 2.14
N GLY A 38 23.45 -6.25 2.03
CA GLY A 38 22.94 -5.26 2.96
C GLY A 38 21.42 -5.16 2.89
N THR A 39 20.83 -4.69 3.97
CA THR A 39 19.38 -4.64 4.14
C THR A 39 18.94 -3.25 4.58
N TYR A 40 17.86 -2.78 3.95
CA TYR A 40 17.18 -1.56 4.33
C TYR A 40 15.71 -1.83 4.62
N ASP A 41 15.31 -1.72 5.87
CA ASP A 41 13.92 -1.82 6.29
C ASP A 41 13.29 -0.42 6.27
N PHE A 42 12.10 -0.29 5.68
CA PHE A 42 11.40 0.99 5.57
C PHE A 42 11.08 1.56 6.95
N ALA A 43 11.01 2.89 7.07
CA ALA A 43 10.85 3.54 8.37
C ALA A 43 9.47 3.27 9.00
N ASN A 44 8.44 3.13 8.17
CA ASN A 44 7.06 2.96 8.60
C ASN A 44 6.41 1.76 7.93
N ALA A 45 5.70 0.96 8.72
CA ALA A 45 4.75 -0.02 8.22
C ALA A 45 3.48 0.69 7.72
N VAL A 46 2.81 0.10 6.73
CA VAL A 46 1.49 0.55 6.25
C VAL A 46 0.43 -0.24 6.99
N ASP A 47 -0.38 0.40 7.84
CA ASP A 47 -1.53 -0.22 8.52
C ASP A 47 -2.85 0.25 7.90
N LEU A 48 -3.61 -0.68 7.32
CA LEU A 48 -4.94 -0.40 6.80
C LEU A 48 -6.03 -0.44 7.89
N GLY A 49 -5.72 -0.86 9.11
CA GLY A 49 -6.61 -0.92 10.27
C GLY A 49 -7.55 -2.14 10.31
N ALA A 50 -7.76 -2.81 9.18
CA ALA A 50 -8.39 -4.12 9.07
C ALA A 50 -7.85 -4.84 7.84
N VAL A 51 -8.15 -6.14 7.70
CA VAL A 51 -7.70 -6.95 6.56
C VAL A 51 -8.41 -6.50 5.30
N TYR A 52 -7.69 -5.97 4.32
CA TYR A 52 -8.24 -5.59 3.01
C TYR A 52 -7.42 -6.19 1.86
N THR A 53 -8.08 -6.47 0.74
CA THR A 53 -7.37 -6.80 -0.51
C THR A 53 -6.91 -5.52 -1.18
N SER A 54 -5.60 -5.34 -1.34
CA SER A 54 -4.98 -4.17 -1.95
C SER A 54 -3.96 -4.57 -3.01
N ARG A 55 -3.84 -3.76 -4.06
CA ARG A 55 -2.81 -3.91 -5.08
C ARG A 55 -1.51 -3.28 -4.61
N ILE A 56 -0.45 -4.08 -4.57
CA ILE A 56 0.87 -3.62 -4.15
C ILE A 56 1.73 -3.37 -5.37
N THR A 57 2.40 -2.21 -5.40
CA THR A 57 3.36 -1.84 -6.45
C THR A 57 4.65 -1.33 -5.81
N GLY A 58 5.77 -1.98 -6.08
CA GLY A 58 7.10 -1.51 -5.69
C GLY A 58 7.76 -0.75 -6.84
N ARG A 59 8.46 0.33 -6.51
CA ARG A 59 9.34 1.05 -7.44
C ARG A 59 10.72 1.15 -6.83
N ILE A 60 11.69 0.64 -7.57
CA ILE A 60 13.10 0.67 -7.22
C ILE A 60 13.90 1.06 -8.45
N LYS A 61 14.78 2.05 -8.31
CA LYS A 61 15.73 2.46 -9.35
C LYS A 61 17.14 2.23 -8.83
N VAL A 62 17.87 1.33 -9.48
CA VAL A 62 19.21 0.90 -9.06
C VAL A 62 20.20 1.11 -10.18
N LEU A 63 21.35 1.67 -9.81
CA LEU A 63 22.53 1.79 -10.65
C LEU A 63 23.70 1.07 -9.98
N GLY A 64 24.69 0.67 -10.77
CA GLY A 64 25.94 0.13 -10.24
C GLY A 64 26.99 1.21 -10.21
N GLU A 65 27.67 1.36 -9.08
CA GLU A 65 28.78 2.30 -8.92
C GLU A 65 30.06 1.53 -8.61
N ASN A 66 31.12 1.82 -9.37
CA ASN A 66 32.45 1.28 -9.10
C ASN A 66 33.24 2.26 -8.23
N VAL A 67 33.43 1.91 -6.95
CA VAL A 67 34.09 2.77 -5.96
C VAL A 67 35.60 2.91 -6.20
N ASP A 68 36.20 1.98 -6.94
CA ASP A 68 37.63 1.99 -7.27
C ASP A 68 37.94 2.78 -8.54
N ASN A 69 36.93 3.10 -9.36
CA ASN A 69 37.04 3.84 -10.62
C ASN A 69 37.26 5.35 -10.41
N LEU A 70 38.31 5.69 -9.67
CA LEU A 70 38.70 7.06 -9.36
C LEU A 70 39.75 7.55 -10.36
N VAL A 71 39.64 8.80 -10.81
CA VAL A 71 40.59 9.45 -11.73
C VAL A 71 42.04 9.32 -11.26
N LYS A 72 42.27 9.32 -9.94
CA LYS A 72 43.59 9.16 -9.32
C LYS A 72 44.25 7.80 -9.58
N HIS A 73 43.46 6.76 -9.87
CA HIS A 73 43.94 5.40 -10.18
C HIS A 73 44.11 5.17 -11.68
N TRP A 74 43.67 6.11 -12.52
CA TRP A 74 43.82 5.99 -13.97
C TRP A 74 45.26 6.28 -14.38
N ALA A 75 45.92 5.28 -14.98
CA ALA A 75 47.24 5.49 -15.56
C ALA A 75 47.17 6.46 -16.77
N ARG A 76 46.15 6.31 -17.62
CA ARG A 76 45.80 7.21 -18.72
C ARG A 76 44.30 7.18 -18.96
N LEU A 77 43.71 8.33 -19.28
CA LEU A 77 42.28 8.43 -19.60
C LEU A 77 41.86 7.57 -20.81
N ALA A 78 42.77 7.39 -21.78
CA ALA A 78 42.51 6.61 -22.99
C ALA A 78 42.41 5.09 -22.75
N ASP A 79 42.90 4.60 -21.60
CA ASP A 79 42.93 3.18 -21.25
C ASP A 79 41.77 2.80 -20.29
N VAL A 80 40.91 3.76 -19.94
CA VAL A 80 39.75 3.55 -19.07
C VAL A 80 38.60 2.98 -19.89
N GLU A 81 38.28 1.71 -19.67
CA GLU A 81 37.23 1.00 -20.41
C GLU A 81 35.83 1.56 -20.12
N ASN A 82 35.55 1.91 -18.86
CA ASN A 82 34.28 2.50 -18.43
C ASN A 82 34.53 3.81 -17.66
N LEU A 83 34.12 4.93 -18.26
CA LEU A 83 34.25 6.28 -17.67
C LEU A 83 33.26 6.53 -16.52
N SER A 84 32.17 5.74 -16.45
CA SER A 84 31.14 5.85 -15.40
C SER A 84 30.34 4.55 -15.29
N GLY A 85 29.81 4.27 -14.09
CA GLY A 85 29.00 3.09 -13.81
C GLY A 85 29.83 1.84 -13.52
N ALA A 86 29.15 0.72 -13.30
CA ALA A 86 29.74 -0.58 -13.08
C ALA A 86 29.27 -1.61 -14.11
N GLU A 87 30.00 -2.71 -14.26
CA GLU A 87 29.64 -3.80 -15.16
C GLU A 87 28.28 -4.41 -14.72
N PRO A 88 27.30 -4.51 -15.64
CA PRO A 88 26.03 -5.16 -15.33
C PRO A 88 26.22 -6.60 -14.84
N GLY A 89 25.54 -6.97 -13.76
CA GLY A 89 25.61 -8.32 -13.17
C GLY A 89 26.57 -8.47 -11.99
N GLN A 90 27.34 -7.43 -11.65
CA GLN A 90 28.13 -7.40 -10.41
C GLN A 90 27.34 -6.91 -9.19
N TYR A 91 26.12 -6.42 -9.41
CA TYR A 91 25.24 -5.89 -8.37
C TYR A 91 23.79 -6.29 -8.64
N ASN A 92 23.00 -6.37 -7.58
CA ASN A 92 21.56 -6.58 -7.64
C ASN A 92 20.88 -5.90 -6.45
N ALA A 93 19.64 -5.46 -6.63
CA ALA A 93 18.80 -5.07 -5.52
C ALA A 93 17.33 -5.34 -5.84
N TRP A 94 16.58 -5.77 -4.84
CA TRP A 94 15.16 -6.06 -4.98
C TRP A 94 14.38 -5.64 -3.74
N LEU A 95 13.07 -5.44 -3.93
CA LEU A 95 12.14 -5.19 -2.85
C LEU A 95 11.56 -6.50 -2.35
N GLU A 96 11.36 -6.57 -1.05
CA GLU A 96 10.62 -7.63 -0.37
C GLU A 96 9.50 -7.03 0.46
N LEU A 97 8.48 -7.84 0.69
CA LEU A 97 7.38 -7.49 1.57
C LEU A 97 7.11 -8.64 2.53
N ARG A 98 6.59 -8.28 3.71
CA ARG A 98 5.88 -9.20 4.60
C ARG A 98 4.57 -8.58 5.03
N THR A 99 3.66 -9.42 5.48
CA THR A 99 2.28 -9.03 5.81
C THR A 99 1.87 -9.58 7.15
N THR A 100 0.90 -8.92 7.77
CA THR A 100 0.19 -9.43 8.94
C THR A 100 -1.29 -9.09 8.85
N ASP A 101 -2.12 -9.95 9.44
CA ASP A 101 -3.55 -9.71 9.65
C ASP A 101 -3.84 -9.15 11.05
N ASP A 102 -2.84 -9.20 11.93
CA ASP A 102 -2.91 -8.71 13.30
C ASP A 102 -2.67 -7.19 13.37
N ASP A 103 -2.91 -6.61 14.55
CA ASP A 103 -2.57 -5.22 14.83
C ASP A 103 -1.05 -5.00 14.87
N PRO A 104 -0.46 -4.20 13.95
CA PRO A 104 0.97 -3.95 13.96
C PRO A 104 1.45 -3.18 15.21
N ALA A 105 0.56 -2.45 15.90
CA ALA A 105 0.89 -1.75 17.15
C ALA A 105 0.80 -2.66 18.40
N GLY A 106 0.27 -3.88 18.26
CA GLY A 106 0.19 -4.87 19.32
C GLY A 106 1.37 -5.84 19.30
N THR A 107 1.07 -7.14 19.25
CA THR A 107 2.06 -8.22 19.09
C THR A 107 1.73 -9.03 17.85
N PRO A 108 1.93 -8.45 16.65
CA PRO A 108 1.53 -9.09 15.40
C PRO A 108 2.37 -10.31 15.07
N THR A 109 1.77 -11.29 14.42
CA THR A 109 2.51 -12.37 13.74
C THR A 109 2.72 -11.97 12.29
N TRP A 110 3.97 -11.73 11.91
CA TRP A 110 4.33 -11.41 10.53
C TRP A 110 4.63 -12.67 9.72
N SER A 111 4.24 -12.65 8.45
CA SER A 111 4.66 -13.67 7.49
C SER A 111 6.17 -13.58 7.21
N ALA A 112 6.72 -14.64 6.63
CA ALA A 112 8.09 -14.61 6.14
C ALA A 112 8.24 -13.56 5.03
N TRP A 113 9.40 -12.90 5.01
CA TRP A 113 9.77 -12.00 3.92
C TRP A 113 9.78 -12.74 2.58
N ARG A 114 9.20 -12.10 1.57
CA ARG A 114 9.18 -12.61 0.19
C ARG A 114 9.44 -11.48 -0.80
N PRO A 115 10.00 -11.78 -1.99
CA PRO A 115 10.12 -10.80 -3.07
C PRO A 115 8.79 -10.12 -3.38
N LEU A 116 8.84 -8.79 -3.52
CA LEU A 116 7.69 -8.01 -3.91
C LEU A 116 7.40 -8.24 -5.39
N VAL A 117 6.26 -8.86 -5.65
CA VAL A 117 5.68 -9.01 -6.99
C VAL A 117 4.43 -8.16 -7.05
N ILE A 118 4.28 -7.39 -8.14
CA ILE A 118 3.10 -6.55 -8.34
C ILE A 118 1.87 -7.46 -8.42
N GLY A 119 0.91 -7.24 -7.53
CA GLY A 119 -0.27 -8.08 -7.43
C GLY A 119 -1.20 -7.67 -6.31
N ASP A 120 -2.35 -8.34 -6.25
CA ASP A 120 -3.34 -8.13 -5.20
C ASP A 120 -2.96 -9.00 -3.99
N VAL A 121 -2.86 -8.37 -2.82
CA VAL A 121 -2.50 -9.02 -1.57
C VAL A 121 -3.52 -8.66 -0.50
N THR A 122 -4.08 -9.66 0.16
CA THR A 122 -4.98 -9.49 1.30
C THR A 122 -4.16 -9.49 2.58
N ALA A 123 -4.19 -8.37 3.32
CA ALA A 123 -3.56 -8.23 4.63
C ALA A 123 -4.14 -7.03 5.38
N ARG A 124 -3.89 -6.93 6.68
CA ARG A 124 -4.13 -5.69 7.45
C ARG A 124 -2.98 -4.71 7.29
N ALA A 125 -1.76 -5.17 7.48
CA ALA A 125 -0.58 -4.33 7.43
C ALA A 125 0.55 -4.93 6.59
N TYR A 126 1.39 -4.04 6.07
CA TYR A 126 2.51 -4.35 5.19
C TYR A 126 3.79 -3.72 5.71
N GLU A 127 4.87 -4.47 5.67
CA GLU A 127 6.21 -3.96 5.83
C GLU A 127 7.02 -4.26 4.57
N PHE A 128 7.92 -3.34 4.26
CA PHE A 128 8.75 -3.38 3.07
C PHE A 128 10.22 -3.31 3.47
N ARG A 129 11.04 -4.04 2.73
CA ARG A 129 12.50 -3.93 2.83
C ARG A 129 13.14 -4.00 1.45
N ALA A 130 14.27 -3.34 1.30
CA ALA A 130 15.15 -3.51 0.15
C ALA A 130 16.34 -4.39 0.54
N GLN A 131 16.65 -5.35 -0.33
CA GLN A 131 17.84 -6.18 -0.24
C GLN A 131 18.83 -5.70 -1.30
N LEU A 132 20.06 -5.44 -0.89
CA LEU A 132 21.16 -5.03 -1.75
C LEU A 132 22.18 -6.15 -1.76
N ARG A 133 22.73 -6.45 -2.94
CA ARG A 133 23.75 -7.48 -3.12
C ARG A 133 24.81 -7.01 -4.11
N SER A 134 26.06 -7.30 -3.79
CA SER A 134 27.19 -7.18 -4.69
C SER A 134 27.96 -8.51 -4.76
N THR A 135 28.53 -8.80 -5.92
CA THR A 135 29.45 -9.93 -6.13
C THR A 135 30.90 -9.46 -6.30
N SER A 136 31.15 -8.15 -6.24
CA SER A 136 32.47 -7.54 -6.41
C SER A 136 32.76 -6.59 -5.25
N THR A 137 33.98 -6.65 -4.73
CA THR A 137 34.45 -5.74 -3.66
C THR A 137 34.62 -4.30 -4.12
N ALA A 138 34.58 -4.05 -5.44
CA ALA A 138 34.75 -2.73 -6.04
C ALA A 138 33.43 -2.11 -6.52
N VAL A 139 32.31 -2.84 -6.45
CA VAL A 139 31.03 -2.38 -6.99
C VAL A 139 29.97 -2.37 -5.91
N THR A 140 29.24 -1.27 -5.80
CA THR A 140 28.05 -1.17 -4.95
C THR A 140 26.79 -0.94 -5.79
N PRO A 141 25.66 -1.60 -5.48
CA PRO A 141 24.36 -1.12 -5.93
C PRO A 141 24.09 0.24 -5.27
N ARG A 142 23.51 1.16 -6.04
CA ARG A 142 23.11 2.50 -5.64
C ARG A 142 21.63 2.66 -5.94
N ILE A 143 20.83 2.83 -4.89
CA ILE A 143 19.38 3.01 -5.01
C ILE A 143 19.08 4.50 -4.95
N ASP A 144 18.60 5.05 -6.06
CA ASP A 144 18.23 6.46 -6.16
C ASP A 144 16.75 6.70 -5.80
N GLU A 145 15.88 5.76 -6.20
CA GLU A 145 14.44 5.86 -5.96
C GLU A 145 13.97 4.58 -5.31
N LEU A 146 13.33 4.72 -4.16
CA LEU A 146 12.72 3.63 -3.42
C LEU A 146 11.34 4.06 -2.93
N SER A 147 10.31 3.33 -3.37
CA SER A 147 8.94 3.49 -2.88
C SER A 147 8.12 2.23 -3.01
N ALA A 148 7.11 2.10 -2.16
CA ALA A 148 6.07 1.08 -2.24
C ALA A 148 4.70 1.75 -2.17
N THR A 149 3.77 1.31 -3.01
CA THR A 149 2.40 1.82 -3.09
C THR A 149 1.42 0.70 -2.81
N VAL A 150 0.47 0.97 -1.91
CA VAL A 150 -0.67 0.12 -1.56
C VAL A 150 -1.93 0.80 -2.08
N ASP A 151 -2.64 0.16 -3.01
CA ASP A 151 -3.88 0.69 -3.59
C ASP A 151 -5.08 -0.24 -3.30
N MET A 152 -6.00 0.24 -2.47
CA MET A 152 -7.28 -0.41 -2.22
C MET A 152 -8.27 -0.11 -3.36
N PRO A 153 -8.78 -1.14 -4.05
CA PRO A 153 -9.72 -0.96 -5.15
C PRO A 153 -11.05 -0.35 -4.68
N ASP A 154 -11.69 0.35 -5.60
CA ASP A 154 -13.07 0.80 -5.43
C ASP A 154 -14.01 -0.39 -5.27
N ARG A 155 -15.00 -0.23 -4.40
CA ARG A 155 -16.06 -1.20 -4.14
C ARG A 155 -17.42 -0.54 -4.34
N THR A 156 -18.31 -1.25 -5.00
CA THR A 156 -19.72 -0.86 -5.13
C THR A 156 -20.57 -2.00 -4.58
N ASP A 157 -21.43 -1.66 -3.63
CA ASP A 157 -22.45 -2.56 -3.09
C ASP A 157 -23.83 -1.99 -3.41
N GLY A 158 -24.83 -2.85 -3.48
CA GLY A 158 -26.20 -2.42 -3.71
C GLY A 158 -27.18 -3.57 -3.57
N ALA A 159 -28.44 -3.23 -3.41
CA ALA A 159 -29.54 -4.16 -3.54
C ALA A 159 -30.72 -3.49 -4.25
N HIS A 160 -31.54 -4.33 -4.86
CA HIS A 160 -32.78 -3.94 -5.52
C HIS A 160 -33.98 -4.38 -4.71
N ASP A 161 -35.09 -3.69 -4.89
CA ASP A 161 -36.41 -4.07 -4.39
C ASP A 161 -36.44 -4.36 -2.88
N VAL A 162 -35.67 -3.60 -2.09
CA VAL A 162 -35.58 -3.79 -0.64
C VAL A 162 -36.85 -3.27 0.03
N ALA A 163 -37.54 -4.15 0.76
CA ALA A 163 -38.70 -3.77 1.55
C ALA A 163 -38.28 -2.94 2.78
N CYS A 164 -38.80 -1.72 2.88
CA CYS A 164 -38.67 -0.86 4.05
C CYS A 164 -40.01 -0.79 4.78
N PRO A 165 -40.16 -1.38 5.98
CA PRO A 165 -41.36 -1.20 6.79
C PRO A 165 -41.46 0.26 7.30
N ALA A 166 -42.63 0.65 7.82
CA ALA A 166 -42.88 2.01 8.33
C ALA A 166 -41.92 2.45 9.47
N GLY A 167 -41.34 1.47 10.19
CA GLY A 167 -40.32 1.70 11.21
C GLY A 167 -38.92 2.01 10.65
N GLY A 168 -38.69 1.78 9.36
CA GLY A 168 -37.36 1.82 8.74
C GLY A 168 -36.68 0.44 8.72
N VAL A 169 -35.58 0.35 7.98
CA VAL A 169 -34.73 -0.84 7.89
C VAL A 169 -33.26 -0.44 7.98
N ALA A 170 -32.48 -1.22 8.72
CA ALA A 170 -31.03 -1.08 8.77
C ALA A 170 -30.40 -1.95 7.69
N ILE A 171 -29.51 -1.37 6.89
CA ILE A 171 -28.72 -2.03 5.86
C ILE A 171 -27.29 -2.13 6.38
N ALA A 172 -26.80 -3.37 6.50
CA ALA A 172 -25.44 -3.65 6.94
C ALA A 172 -24.53 -3.90 5.72
N PHE A 173 -23.34 -3.31 5.74
CA PHE A 173 -22.27 -3.66 4.83
C PHE A 173 -21.48 -4.81 5.44
N SER A 174 -21.54 -5.98 4.80
CA SER A 174 -20.76 -7.15 5.19
C SER A 174 -19.97 -7.64 3.99
N PRO A 175 -18.65 -7.46 3.97
CA PRO A 175 -17.83 -6.80 5.00
C PRO A 175 -18.01 -5.27 5.03
N ALA A 176 -17.54 -4.59 6.08
CA ALA A 176 -17.59 -3.14 6.17
C ALA A 176 -16.66 -2.47 5.12
N PHE A 177 -17.00 -1.25 4.70
CA PHE A 177 -16.09 -0.40 3.94
C PHE A 177 -14.95 0.11 4.85
N ARG A 178 -13.86 0.64 4.28
CA ARG A 178 -12.78 1.26 5.07
C ARG A 178 -13.19 2.59 5.72
N ALA A 179 -14.06 3.32 5.05
CA ALA A 179 -14.64 4.59 5.48
C ALA A 179 -16.11 4.64 5.05
N THR A 180 -16.88 5.58 5.60
CA THR A 180 -18.28 5.77 5.20
C THR A 180 -18.38 5.99 3.69
N PRO A 181 -19.07 5.11 2.92
CA PRO A 181 -19.18 5.24 1.47
C PRO A 181 -20.18 6.34 1.09
N ALA A 182 -20.15 6.76 -0.17
CA ALA A 182 -21.25 7.53 -0.75
C ALA A 182 -22.46 6.61 -0.93
N ILE A 183 -23.62 6.99 -0.40
CA ILE A 183 -24.84 6.17 -0.41
C ILE A 183 -25.91 6.90 -1.21
N ALA A 184 -26.48 6.22 -2.19
CA ALA A 184 -27.65 6.64 -2.95
C ALA A 184 -28.81 5.68 -2.67
N VAL A 185 -29.99 6.23 -2.40
CA VAL A 185 -31.23 5.47 -2.18
C VAL A 185 -32.29 6.01 -3.12
N SER A 186 -32.97 5.12 -3.84
CA SER A 186 -34.06 5.44 -4.74
C SER A 186 -35.32 4.70 -4.30
N GLY A 187 -36.32 5.44 -3.79
CA GLY A 187 -37.61 4.88 -3.42
C GLY A 187 -38.46 4.54 -4.64
N GLN A 188 -39.24 3.47 -4.52
CA GLN A 188 -40.20 2.99 -5.51
C GLN A 188 -41.63 3.22 -4.98
N ASP A 189 -42.60 3.36 -5.90
CA ASP A 189 -44.03 3.57 -5.58
C ASP A 189 -44.29 4.71 -4.56
N MET A 190 -43.54 5.79 -4.70
CA MET A 190 -43.62 6.96 -3.82
C MET A 190 -44.94 7.71 -4.06
N ALA A 191 -45.72 7.90 -3.00
CA ALA A 191 -46.90 8.75 -3.03
C ALA A 191 -46.49 10.23 -2.92
N THR A 192 -47.39 11.12 -3.38
CA THR A 192 -47.15 12.57 -3.26
C THR A 192 -46.92 12.97 -1.80
N GLY A 193 -45.79 13.64 -1.55
CA GLY A 193 -45.40 14.09 -0.21
C GLY A 193 -44.60 13.07 0.60
N ASP A 194 -44.32 11.87 0.06
CA ASP A 194 -43.38 10.96 0.68
C ASP A 194 -41.93 11.43 0.48
N VAL A 195 -41.11 11.22 1.51
CA VAL A 195 -39.67 11.51 1.50
C VAL A 195 -38.88 10.33 2.04
N VAL A 196 -37.69 10.11 1.47
CA VAL A 196 -36.70 9.17 2.00
C VAL A 196 -35.85 9.86 3.06
N GLU A 197 -35.61 9.16 4.16
CA GLU A 197 -34.72 9.56 5.23
C GLU A 197 -33.62 8.50 5.37
N VAL A 198 -32.37 8.92 5.18
CA VAL A 198 -31.18 8.08 5.35
C VAL A 198 -30.40 8.59 6.56
N THR A 199 -30.17 7.73 7.54
CA THR A 199 -29.50 8.08 8.80
C THR A 199 -28.46 7.03 9.20
N GLY A 200 -27.61 7.36 10.17
CA GLY A 200 -26.64 6.40 10.73
C GLY A 200 -25.61 5.91 9.72
N GLN A 201 -25.29 6.71 8.69
CA GLN A 201 -24.31 6.36 7.67
C GLN A 201 -22.93 6.14 8.30
N SER A 202 -22.39 4.96 8.09
CA SER A 202 -21.08 4.54 8.60
C SER A 202 -20.41 3.60 7.60
N ALA A 203 -19.15 3.26 7.85
CA ALA A 203 -18.43 2.20 7.16
C ALA A 203 -19.14 0.83 7.24
N GLY A 204 -19.93 0.59 8.30
CA GLY A 204 -20.61 -0.68 8.55
C GLY A 204 -22.06 -0.74 8.06
N GLY A 205 -22.66 0.37 7.64
CA GLY A 205 -24.05 0.38 7.19
C GLY A 205 -24.74 1.74 7.32
N PHE A 206 -26.05 1.73 7.08
CA PHE A 206 -26.93 2.89 7.21
C PHE A 206 -28.37 2.43 7.49
N THR A 207 -29.25 3.35 7.88
CA THR A 207 -30.68 3.09 8.09
C THR A 207 -31.50 3.91 7.10
N VAL A 208 -32.50 3.27 6.49
CA VAL A 208 -33.47 3.91 5.60
C VAL A 208 -34.83 3.90 6.24
N ARG A 209 -35.55 5.03 6.13
CA ARG A 209 -36.96 5.15 6.49
C ARG A 209 -37.67 6.02 5.47
N PHE A 210 -38.94 5.75 5.23
CA PHE A 210 -39.82 6.63 4.44
C PHE A 210 -40.82 7.31 5.35
N LYS A 211 -41.06 8.61 5.12
CA LYS A 211 -42.07 9.40 5.85
C LYS A 211 -43.02 10.05 4.86
N ASN A 212 -44.30 10.12 5.20
CA ASN A 212 -45.26 10.92 4.45
C ASN A 212 -45.16 12.42 4.84
N SER A 213 -46.01 13.25 4.22
CA SER A 213 -46.06 14.69 4.47
C SER A 213 -46.43 15.09 5.90
N ALA A 214 -47.05 14.17 6.66
CA ALA A 214 -47.36 14.36 8.09
C ALA A 214 -46.22 13.87 9.01
N GLY A 215 -45.10 13.41 8.47
CA GLY A 215 -43.96 12.87 9.22
C GLY A 215 -44.15 11.44 9.74
N ALA A 216 -45.28 10.80 9.45
CA ALA A 216 -45.54 9.41 9.85
C ALA A 216 -44.77 8.45 8.94
N GLY A 217 -44.21 7.40 9.53
CA GLY A 217 -43.50 6.37 8.79
C GLY A 217 -44.43 5.59 7.85
N VAL A 218 -43.99 5.33 6.63
CA VAL A 218 -44.73 4.56 5.62
C VAL A 218 -43.88 3.43 5.07
N ALA A 219 -44.52 2.31 4.70
CA ALA A 219 -43.81 1.19 4.09
C ALA A 219 -43.61 1.45 2.60
N ARG A 220 -42.38 1.30 2.10
CA ARG A 220 -42.03 1.46 0.67
C ARG A 220 -41.03 0.39 0.28
N THR A 221 -40.78 0.28 -1.02
CA THR A 221 -39.67 -0.50 -1.57
C THR A 221 -38.61 0.46 -2.09
N PHE A 222 -37.34 0.07 -2.07
CA PHE A 222 -36.27 0.93 -2.58
C PHE A 222 -35.08 0.14 -3.11
N ASP A 223 -34.37 0.79 -4.01
CA ASP A 223 -33.04 0.38 -4.44
C ASP A 223 -32.00 1.22 -3.72
N TRP A 224 -30.81 0.65 -3.49
CA TRP A 224 -29.69 1.42 -2.99
C TRP A 224 -28.39 1.00 -3.64
N VAL A 225 -27.48 1.96 -3.72
CA VAL A 225 -26.09 1.76 -4.15
C VAL A 225 -25.19 2.50 -3.18
N ALA A 226 -24.14 1.83 -2.70
CA ALA A 226 -23.07 2.41 -1.93
C ALA A 226 -21.75 2.28 -2.71
N ARG A 227 -21.02 3.38 -2.87
CA ARG A 227 -19.70 3.39 -3.51
C ARG A 227 -18.64 3.91 -2.55
N GLY A 228 -17.58 3.13 -2.38
CA GLY A 228 -16.45 3.44 -1.51
C GLY A 228 -15.24 2.60 -1.88
N TYR A 229 -14.40 2.28 -0.89
CA TYR A 229 -13.24 1.42 -1.05
C TYR A 229 -13.04 0.53 0.18
N GLY A 230 -12.25 -0.53 -0.01
CA GLY A 230 -11.99 -1.54 1.01
C GLY A 230 -12.97 -2.71 0.91
N HIS A 231 -12.43 -3.89 0.66
CA HIS A 231 -13.12 -5.17 0.78
C HIS A 231 -12.52 -5.93 1.95
N GLN A 232 -13.10 -5.82 3.14
CA GLN A 232 -12.57 -6.55 4.29
C GLN A 232 -12.88 -8.04 4.12
N GLN A 233 -11.93 -8.95 3.95
CA GLN A 233 -12.32 -10.36 3.93
C GLN A 233 -12.90 -10.73 5.31
N ALA A 234 -14.06 -11.40 5.33
CA ALA A 234 -14.57 -11.97 6.56
C ALA A 234 -13.54 -12.98 7.08
N ALA A 235 -13.21 -12.89 8.37
CA ALA A 235 -12.37 -13.87 9.06
C ALA A 235 -12.98 -15.27 9.04
#